data_AF-A0A8S0P782-F1
#
_entry.id   AF-A0A8S0P782-F1
#
_cell.length_a   1.000
_cell.length_b   1.000
_cell.length_c   1.000
_cell.angle_alpha   90.00
_cell.angle_beta   90.00
_cell.angle_gamma   90.00
#
_symmetry.space_group_name_H-M   'P 1'
#
loop_
_entity.id
_entity.type
_entity.pdbx_description
1 polymer ?
#
loop_
_entity_poly.entity_id
_entity_poly.type
_entity_poly.pdbx_seq_one_letter_code
_entity_poly.pdbx_strand_id
1 'polypeptide(L)'
;MAESSDSVSVNVETIYLGGKQHIIRTGQGSISVIIYGDQDKPALITYPDLALNYMSCFQQLFFCPEAASLLLHNFCIYHICPPGHELGAAALNPEDPVPSVDDLTDQILEVLNYFR
;
A
#
# COMPACT_ATOMS: atom_id res chain seq x y z
N MET A 1 -11.17 15.85 -37.32
CA MET A 1 -10.67 14.79 -36.43
C MET A 1 -10.59 15.41 -35.06
N ALA A 2 -11.46 15.00 -34.15
CA ALA A 2 -11.42 15.49 -32.78
C ALA A 2 -10.47 14.58 -32.00
N GLU A 3 -9.30 15.10 -31.64
CA GLU A 3 -8.47 14.48 -30.62
C GLU A 3 -9.22 14.54 -29.30
N SER A 4 -9.76 13.39 -28.89
CA SER A 4 -10.31 13.20 -27.55
C SER A 4 -9.13 13.17 -26.59
N SER A 5 -8.78 14.33 -26.03
CA SER A 5 -7.93 14.41 -24.85
C SER A 5 -8.72 13.88 -23.66
N ASP A 6 -8.67 12.56 -23.49
CA ASP A 6 -9.26 11.86 -22.36
C ASP A 6 -8.35 12.09 -21.15
N SER A 7 -8.39 13.31 -20.60
CA SER A 7 -7.63 13.65 -19.40
C SER A 7 -8.34 13.03 -18.20
N VAL A 8 -8.01 11.78 -17.88
CA VAL A 8 -8.34 11.20 -16.58
C VAL A 8 -7.59 12.02 -15.54
N SER A 9 -8.32 12.86 -14.80
CA SER A 9 -7.76 13.57 -13.65
C SER A 9 -7.39 12.54 -12.59
N VAL A 10 -6.12 12.12 -12.56
CA VAL A 10 -5.56 11.36 -11.45
C VAL A 10 -5.77 12.21 -10.21
N ASN A 11 -6.55 11.72 -9.26
CA ASN A 11 -6.89 12.46 -8.05
C ASN A 11 -5.67 12.46 -7.10
N VAL A 12 -4.70 13.32 -7.41
CA VAL A 12 -3.47 13.50 -6.64
C VAL A 12 -3.79 13.90 -5.18
N GLU A 13 -4.91 14.58 -4.94
CA GLU A 13 -5.38 14.94 -3.59
C GLU A 13 -5.65 13.71 -2.71
N THR A 14 -6.09 12.58 -3.30
CA THR A 14 -6.28 11.33 -2.55
C THR A 14 -4.95 10.72 -2.09
N ILE A 15 -3.86 10.97 -2.83
CA ILE A 15 -2.51 10.56 -2.42
C ILE A 15 -2.09 11.37 -1.19
N TYR A 16 -2.36 12.68 -1.22
CA TYR A 16 -2.03 13.62 -0.14
C TYR A 16 -2.87 13.43 1.13
N LEU A 17 -4.12 12.98 1.01
CA LEU A 17 -5.01 12.73 2.16
C LEU A 17 -4.87 11.33 2.78
N GLY A 18 -3.99 10.48 2.24
CA GLY A 18 -3.87 9.08 2.66
C GLY A 18 -4.94 8.23 1.97
N GLY A 19 -4.49 7.18 1.28
CA GLY A 19 -5.37 6.33 0.48
C GLY A 19 -6.41 5.61 1.33
N LYS A 20 -7.22 4.76 0.70
CA LYS A 20 -8.22 4.01 1.44
C LYS A 20 -7.53 2.93 2.28
N GLN A 21 -7.61 3.04 3.60
CA GLN A 21 -7.09 2.03 4.52
C GLN A 21 -8.03 0.83 4.60
N HIS A 22 -7.47 -0.38 4.53
CA HIS A 22 -8.15 -1.65 4.69
C HIS A 22 -7.40 -2.48 5.73
N ILE A 23 -8.14 -3.04 6.70
CA ILE A 23 -7.59 -3.95 7.70
C ILE A 23 -7.96 -5.37 7.30
N ILE A 24 -6.95 -6.22 7.12
CA ILE A 24 -7.12 -7.60 6.68
C ILE A 24 -6.67 -8.50 7.82
N ARG A 25 -7.48 -9.51 8.14
CA ARG A 25 -7.13 -10.54 9.12
C ARG A 25 -6.34 -11.64 8.41
N THR A 26 -5.14 -11.91 8.89
CA THR A 26 -4.25 -12.96 8.41
C THR A 26 -4.03 -14.02 9.50
N GLY A 27 -3.35 -15.11 9.15
CA GLY A 27 -2.97 -16.14 10.12
C GLY A 27 -2.06 -15.63 11.26
N GLN A 28 -1.34 -14.53 11.02
CA GLN A 28 -0.34 -13.94 11.91
C GLN A 28 -0.79 -12.63 12.57
N GLY A 29 -2.07 -12.26 12.44
CA GLY A 29 -2.62 -11.05 13.06
C GLY A 29 -3.45 -10.21 12.10
N SER A 30 -3.57 -8.92 12.37
CA SER A 30 -4.23 -7.99 11.45
C SER A 30 -3.18 -7.13 10.77
N ILE A 31 -3.30 -6.99 9.45
CA ILE A 31 -2.41 -6.18 8.63
C ILE A 31 -3.18 -5.02 8.03
N SER A 32 -2.56 -3.85 7.99
CA SER A 32 -3.14 -2.65 7.36
C SER A 32 -2.62 -2.53 5.94
N VAL A 33 -3.50 -2.27 4.99
CA VAL A 33 -3.16 -2.03 3.59
C VAL A 33 -3.78 -0.71 3.14
N ILE A 34 -2.97 0.20 2.60
CA ILE A 34 -3.43 1.48 2.06
C ILE A 34 -3.48 1.36 0.54
N ILE A 35 -4.65 1.64 -0.05
CA ILE A 35 -4.89 1.46 -1.47
C ILE A 35 -4.99 2.82 -2.16
N TYR A 36 -4.29 2.95 -3.29
CA TYR A 36 -4.41 4.09 -4.20
C TYR A 36 -4.78 3.63 -5.61
N GLY A 37 -5.63 4.42 -6.27
CA GLY A 37 -6.03 4.16 -7.64
C GLY A 37 -7.18 3.18 -7.77
N ASP A 38 -7.31 2.61 -8.96
CA ASP A 38 -8.46 1.82 -9.40
C ASP A 38 -8.16 0.33 -9.31
N GLN A 39 -8.95 -0.43 -8.55
CA GLN A 39 -8.73 -1.87 -8.29
C GLN A 39 -8.96 -2.75 -9.53
N ASP A 40 -9.56 -2.23 -10.60
CA ASP A 40 -9.67 -2.95 -11.88
C ASP A 40 -8.33 -2.99 -12.65
N LYS A 41 -7.33 -2.21 -12.21
CA LYS A 41 -5.99 -2.16 -12.82
C LYS A 41 -5.02 -3.17 -12.19
N PRO A 42 -3.93 -3.54 -12.89
CA PRO A 42 -2.90 -4.41 -12.34
C PRO A 42 -2.36 -3.90 -10.98
N ALA A 43 -2.14 -4.83 -10.05
CA ALA A 43 -1.65 -4.49 -8.71
C ALA A 43 -0.15 -4.15 -8.72
N LEU A 44 0.21 -3.04 -8.09
CA LEU A 44 1.56 -2.67 -7.71
C LEU A 44 1.66 -2.70 -6.18
N ILE A 45 2.37 -3.70 -5.66
CA ILE A 45 2.52 -3.89 -4.22
C ILE A 45 3.79 -3.18 -3.76
N THR A 46 3.71 -2.49 -2.63
CA THR A 46 4.90 -1.97 -1.95
C THR A 46 4.98 -2.55 -0.54
N TYR A 47 6.19 -2.92 -0.14
CA TYR A 47 6.50 -3.39 1.20
C TYR A 47 7.69 -2.58 1.73
N PRO A 48 7.55 -1.86 2.87
CA PRO A 48 8.57 -0.92 3.33
C PRO A 48 9.82 -1.62 3.87
N ASP A 49 10.94 -0.90 3.86
CA ASP A 49 12.18 -1.34 4.50
C ASP A 49 12.11 -1.24 6.04
N LEU A 50 13.10 -1.82 6.72
CA LEU A 50 13.23 -1.81 8.17
C LEU A 50 13.23 -0.38 8.72
N ALA A 51 12.54 -0.21 9.87
CA ALA A 51 12.35 1.08 10.54
C ALA A 51 11.62 2.16 9.72
N LEU A 52 11.07 1.81 8.55
CA LEU A 52 10.27 2.70 7.73
C LEU A 52 8.83 2.19 7.65
N ASN A 53 7.90 3.11 7.47
CA ASN A 53 6.53 2.82 7.04
C ASN A 53 6.33 3.23 5.58
N TYR A 54 5.17 2.90 5.02
CA TYR A 54 4.88 3.18 3.61
C TYR A 54 5.02 4.67 3.23
N MET A 55 4.67 5.59 4.14
CA MET A 55 4.84 7.03 3.94
C MET A 55 6.34 7.38 3.86
N SER A 56 7.11 7.05 4.88
CA SER A 56 8.54 7.37 4.91
C SER A 56 9.35 6.69 3.80
N CYS A 57 8.93 5.49 3.37
CA CYS A 57 9.64 4.69 2.37
C CYS A 57 9.28 5.08 0.93
N PHE A 58 8.00 5.40 0.65
CA PHE A 58 7.52 5.54 -0.72
C PHE A 58 6.89 6.91 -1.04
N GLN A 59 6.55 7.74 -0.06
CA GLN A 59 5.85 9.00 -0.33
C GLN A 59 6.63 9.91 -1.30
N GLN A 60 7.96 9.92 -1.24
CA GLN A 60 8.77 10.71 -2.18
C GLN A 60 8.60 10.26 -3.64
N LEU A 61 8.42 8.96 -3.90
CA LEU A 61 8.14 8.45 -5.24
C LEU A 61 6.83 8.99 -5.79
N PHE A 62 5.80 9.09 -4.92
CA PHE A 62 4.48 9.57 -5.28
C PHE A 62 4.31 11.09 -5.17
N PHE A 63 5.31 11.80 -4.65
CA PHE A 63 5.32 13.27 -4.63
C PHE A 63 5.81 13.85 -5.97
N CYS A 64 6.59 13.10 -6.76
CA CYS A 64 6.92 13.48 -8.12
C CYS A 64 5.67 13.32 -9.01
N PRO A 65 5.08 14.41 -9.53
CA PRO A 65 3.82 14.35 -10.27
C PRO A 65 3.88 13.44 -11.50
N GLU A 66 5.01 13.43 -12.19
CA GLU A 66 5.24 12.60 -13.37
C GLU A 66 5.23 11.11 -13.02
N ALA A 67 5.96 10.73 -11.96
CA ALA A 67 6.01 9.34 -11.50
C ALA A 67 4.64 8.91 -10.93
N ALA A 68 4.01 9.74 -10.11
CA ALA A 68 2.70 9.46 -9.53
C ALA A 68 1.63 9.28 -10.62
N SER A 69 1.61 10.17 -11.61
CA SER A 69 0.70 10.09 -12.75
C SER A 69 0.91 8.80 -13.54
N LEU A 70 2.16 8.47 -13.88
CA LEU A 70 2.47 7.24 -14.62
C LEU A 70 2.10 5.97 -13.85
N LEU A 71 2.36 5.93 -12.54
CA LEU A 71 2.08 4.75 -11.72
C LEU A 71 0.57 4.58 -11.49
N LEU A 72 -0.15 5.63 -11.10
CA LEU A 72 -1.59 5.55 -10.82
C LEU A 72 -2.46 5.46 -12.07
N HIS A 73 -1.94 5.93 -13.21
CA HIS A 73 -2.60 5.70 -14.49
C HIS A 73 -2.59 4.21 -14.85
N ASN A 74 -1.50 3.48 -14.57
CA ASN A 74 -1.32 2.11 -15.04
C ASN A 74 -1.59 1.03 -13.98
N PHE A 75 -1.55 1.37 -12.70
CA PHE A 75 -1.61 0.39 -11.60
C PHE A 75 -2.58 0.81 -10.49
N CYS A 76 -3.11 -0.20 -9.78
CA CYS A 76 -3.66 -0.05 -8.44
C CYS A 76 -2.55 -0.30 -7.42
N ILE A 77 -2.30 0.63 -6.53
CA ILE A 77 -1.17 0.54 -5.60
C ILE A 77 -1.65 0.05 -4.24
N TYR A 78 -1.00 -0.99 -3.74
CA TYR A 78 -1.28 -1.60 -2.44
C TYR A 78 -0.05 -1.42 -1.53
N HIS A 79 -0.13 -0.45 -0.63
CA HIS A 79 0.87 -0.27 0.41
C HIS A 79 0.57 -1.19 1.58
N ILE A 80 1.30 -2.29 1.68
CA ILE A 80 1.22 -3.20 2.80
C ILE A 80 2.00 -2.58 3.96
N CYS A 81 1.34 -2.41 5.11
CA CYS A 81 1.99 -2.03 6.36
C CYS A 81 2.22 -3.30 7.18
N PRO A 82 3.48 -3.74 7.34
CA PRO A 82 3.82 -4.86 8.20
C PRO A 82 3.35 -4.60 9.64
N PRO A 83 3.13 -5.66 10.44
CA PRO A 83 2.75 -5.51 11.85
C PRO A 83 3.73 -4.61 12.61
N GLY A 84 3.22 -3.58 13.28
CA GLY A 84 4.02 -2.62 14.06
C GLY A 84 4.59 -1.46 13.25
N HIS A 85 4.45 -1.47 11.92
CA HIS A 85 4.89 -0.38 11.03
C HIS A 85 3.75 0.58 10.68
N GLU A 86 2.52 0.31 11.11
CA GLU A 86 1.39 1.21 10.95
C GLU A 86 1.55 2.50 11.77
N LEU A 87 0.91 3.57 11.30
CA LEU A 87 0.93 4.85 12.00
C LEU A 87 0.22 4.72 13.35
N GLY A 88 0.95 5.00 14.44
CA GLY A 88 0.41 4.89 15.78
C GLY A 88 0.35 3.46 16.32
N ALA A 89 1.12 2.54 15.74
CA ALA A 89 1.28 1.19 16.26
C ALA A 89 1.62 1.20 17.76
N ALA A 90 1.02 0.28 18.51
CA ALA A 90 1.38 0.06 19.90
C ALA A 90 2.80 -0.50 20.00
N ALA A 91 3.47 -0.27 21.14
CA ALA A 91 4.73 -0.94 21.42
C ALA A 91 4.52 -2.46 21.39
N LEU A 92 5.43 -3.18 20.75
CA LEU A 92 5.40 -4.65 20.72
C LEU A 92 5.53 -5.21 22.14
N ASN A 93 4.70 -6.20 22.49
CA ASN A 93 4.90 -6.91 23.74
C ASN A 93 6.06 -7.90 23.55
N PRO A 94 7.02 -7.99 24.48
CA PRO A 94 8.15 -8.91 24.35
C PRO A 94 7.74 -10.40 24.43
N GLU A 95 6.51 -10.68 24.85
CA GLU A 95 5.95 -12.03 24.91
C GLU A 95 5.22 -12.42 23.60
N ASP A 96 4.95 -11.45 22.73
CA ASP A 96 4.31 -11.73 21.44
C ASP A 96 5.33 -12.39 20.50
N PRO A 97 4.93 -13.44 19.76
CA PRO A 97 5.81 -14.08 18.80
C PRO A 97 6.19 -13.09 17.70
N VAL A 98 7.49 -12.94 17.45
CA VAL A 98 7.99 -12.13 16.34
C VAL A 98 7.85 -12.96 15.05
N PRO A 99 7.16 -12.46 14.01
CA PRO A 99 7.01 -13.18 12.76
C PRO A 99 8.36 -13.38 12.07
N SER A 100 8.58 -14.56 11.49
CA SER A 100 9.72 -14.82 10.63
C SER A 100 9.56 -14.15 9.26
N VAL A 101 10.62 -14.12 8.46
CA VAL A 101 10.55 -13.58 7.08
C VAL A 101 9.58 -14.39 6.22
N ASP A 102 9.51 -15.70 6.42
CA ASP A 102 8.56 -16.58 5.73
C ASP A 102 7.13 -16.23 6.15
N ASP A 103 6.87 -16.04 7.45
CA ASP A 103 5.56 -15.61 7.96
C ASP A 103 5.13 -14.25 7.38
N LEU A 104 6.06 -13.29 7.26
CA LEU A 104 5.80 -11.99 6.65
C LEU A 104 5.50 -12.12 5.14
N THR A 105 6.14 -13.06 4.47
CA THR A 105 5.91 -13.32 3.04
C THR A 105 4.55 -13.97 2.81
N ASP A 106 4.16 -14.92 3.66
CA ASP A 106 2.84 -15.56 3.62
C ASP A 106 1.71 -14.55 3.83
N GLN A 107 1.91 -13.55 4.70
CA GLN A 107 0.95 -12.45 4.87
C GLN A 107 0.71 -11.67 3.58
N ILE A 108 1.74 -11.45 2.75
CA ILE A 108 1.58 -10.77 1.45
C ILE A 108 0.67 -11.60 0.54
N LEU A 109 0.82 -12.93 0.56
CA LEU A 109 -0.03 -13.84 -0.22
C LEU A 109 -1.49 -13.81 0.27
N GLU A 110 -1.71 -13.77 1.58
CA GLU A 110 -3.05 -13.63 2.18
C GLU A 110 -3.72 -12.31 1.77
N VAL A 111 -2.97 -11.20 1.80
CA VAL A 111 -3.44 -9.88 1.33
C VAL A 111 -3.83 -9.95 -0.15
N LEU A 112 -3.01 -10.59 -0.99
CA LEU A 112 -3.30 -10.72 -2.42
C LEU A 112 -4.54 -11.56 -2.68
N ASN A 113 -4.74 -12.63 -1.93
CA ASN A 113 -5.93 -13.47 -2.04
C ASN A 113 -7.21 -12.76 -1.56
N TYR A 114 -7.11 -11.83 -0.61
CA TYR A 114 -8.24 -11.06 -0.12
C TYR A 114 -8.85 -10.13 -1.18
N PHE A 115 -8.01 -9.53 -2.04
CA PHE A 115 -8.45 -8.59 -3.09
C PHE A 115 -8.72 -9.25 -4.45
N ARG A 116 -8.67 -10.58 -4.52
CA ARG A 116 -8.82 -11.34 -5.76
C ARG A 116 -10.27 -11.71 -6.08
#